data_AF-A0A9D7BKI8-F1
#
_entry.id   AF-A0A9D7BKI8-F1
#
_cell.length_a   1.000
_cell.length_b   1.000
_cell.length_c   1.000
_cell.angle_alpha   90.00
_cell.angle_beta   90.00
_cell.angle_gamma   90.00
#
_symmetry.space_group_name_H-M   'P 1'
#
loop_
_entity.id
_entity.type
_entity.pdbx_description
1 polymer ?
#
loop_
_entity_poly.entity_id
_entity_poly.type
_entity_poly.pdbx_seq_one_letter_code
_entity_poly.pdbx_strand_id
1 'polypeptide(L)'
;MGNLQNIGGGIISWWSSQITNTSTGIMEINRSSWVGILVDQSGTLFNNSGTITGGNLAPLARLIYCQNGGDFNNTISGTINGNDLSVLFIGIDGSGTSFNNTGLITGGNTASIAEFGIHILNNAIFSNLANGSMTINRVNGYWWSRAISVVLGVFNNSGSIQIGNIASCGYGVYVEDDFNNNAGASIHVDNISGAAVVCHYTTCHFQNWGNIVIGNSTSIGAEGVGVHNNSLFVNHSSGTITVNRANIHWYSAGVRNSAGGIVNNSGSINIGNVIYCSRPMVCESNFNNLATGNITINTGTYSAIELVNTSHFQNSGNIIIGNVTGSSEYGIRIDQNSTFTNNSTGDVEINRINFIGGQKLSTFL
;
A
#
# COMPACT_ATOMS: atom_id res chain seq x y z
N MET A 1 19.96 21.38 -19.01
CA MET A 1 19.33 22.72 -19.05
C MET A 1 19.83 23.52 -17.84
N GLY A 2 19.86 24.85 -17.94
CA GLY A 2 20.05 25.71 -16.76
C GLY A 2 18.84 25.64 -15.82
N ASN A 3 18.90 26.37 -14.70
CA ASN A 3 17.81 26.41 -13.72
C ASN A 3 16.54 27.02 -14.35
N LEU A 4 15.41 26.33 -14.23
CA LEU A 4 14.10 26.84 -14.61
C LEU A 4 13.30 27.12 -13.34
N GLN A 5 12.94 28.39 -13.10
CA GLN A 5 12.22 28.80 -11.89
C GLN A 5 10.92 29.52 -12.23
N ASN A 6 9.93 29.41 -11.33
CA ASN A 6 8.63 30.08 -11.43
C ASN A 6 7.83 29.74 -12.69
N ILE A 7 7.87 28.48 -13.14
CA ILE A 7 7.12 28.05 -14.32
C ILE A 7 5.63 27.91 -13.97
N GLY A 8 4.80 28.83 -14.46
CA GLY A 8 3.34 28.85 -14.25
C GLY A 8 2.53 28.07 -15.29
N GLY A 9 3.02 27.91 -16.53
CA GLY A 9 2.30 27.20 -17.61
C GLY A 9 2.59 25.69 -17.67
N GLY A 10 3.44 25.18 -16.79
CA GLY A 10 4.02 23.85 -16.90
C GLY A 10 5.05 23.69 -18.02
N ILE A 11 5.60 22.48 -18.14
CA ILE A 11 6.49 22.01 -19.20
C ILE A 11 5.73 20.94 -19.97
N ILE A 12 5.64 21.07 -21.27
CA ILE A 12 4.94 20.11 -22.14
C ILE A 12 5.96 19.50 -23.11
N SER A 13 6.01 18.17 -23.16
CA SER A 13 6.86 17.40 -24.07
C SER A 13 5.98 16.53 -24.96
N TRP A 14 5.98 16.79 -26.29
CA TRP A 14 5.18 16.10 -27.32
C TRP A 14 6.07 15.55 -28.45
N TRP A 15 5.51 14.72 -29.33
CA TRP A 15 6.09 14.29 -30.61
C TRP A 15 7.48 13.65 -30.52
N SER A 16 7.63 12.66 -29.64
CA SER A 16 8.88 11.91 -29.47
C SER A 16 10.07 12.80 -29.08
N SER A 17 9.80 13.81 -28.25
CA SER A 17 10.81 14.71 -27.72
C SER A 17 11.53 14.12 -26.51
N GLN A 18 12.79 14.52 -26.31
CA GLN A 18 13.55 14.16 -25.13
C GLN A 18 13.93 15.40 -24.32
N ILE A 19 13.53 15.44 -23.05
CA ILE A 19 13.96 16.46 -22.09
C ILE A 19 14.90 15.82 -21.07
N THR A 20 15.99 16.51 -20.74
CA THR A 20 16.94 16.06 -19.71
C THR A 20 17.21 17.17 -18.69
N ASN A 21 16.81 16.92 -17.44
CA ASN A 21 17.25 17.69 -16.29
C ASN A 21 18.53 17.05 -15.73
N THR A 22 19.67 17.72 -15.88
CA THR A 22 20.98 17.20 -15.46
C THR A 22 21.13 17.19 -13.94
N SER A 23 22.15 16.54 -13.39
CA SER A 23 22.33 16.38 -11.93
C SER A 23 22.40 17.68 -11.13
N THR A 24 22.85 18.77 -11.74
CA THR A 24 22.88 20.11 -11.14
C THR A 24 21.67 20.96 -11.50
N GLY A 25 20.77 20.44 -12.34
CA GLY A 25 19.63 21.18 -12.84
C GLY A 25 18.52 21.29 -11.79
N ILE A 26 17.94 22.47 -11.67
CA ILE A 26 16.85 22.76 -10.74
C ILE A 26 15.65 23.22 -11.57
N MET A 27 14.50 22.56 -11.35
CA MET A 27 13.20 22.95 -11.90
C MET A 27 12.23 23.26 -10.76
N GLU A 28 11.79 24.50 -10.66
CA GLU A 28 10.77 24.94 -9.70
C GLU A 28 9.49 25.33 -10.42
N ILE A 29 8.44 24.55 -10.18
CA ILE A 29 7.16 24.63 -10.87
C ILE A 29 6.08 24.99 -9.86
N ASN A 30 5.39 26.09 -10.08
CA ASN A 30 4.37 26.61 -9.16
C ASN A 30 3.27 27.27 -9.98
N ARG A 31 2.04 27.36 -9.46
CA ARG A 31 0.93 28.11 -10.10
C ARG A 31 0.40 27.55 -11.42
N SER A 32 0.68 26.29 -11.78
CA SER A 32 -0.02 25.67 -12.92
C SER A 32 -1.38 25.15 -12.49
N SER A 33 -2.42 25.58 -13.19
CA SER A 33 -3.81 25.20 -12.94
C SER A 33 -4.16 23.80 -13.46
N TRP A 34 -3.28 23.17 -14.25
CA TRP A 34 -3.54 21.86 -14.83
C TRP A 34 -2.46 20.83 -14.53
N VAL A 35 -1.23 21.08 -14.99
CA VAL A 35 -0.09 20.16 -14.84
C VAL A 35 1.25 20.91 -14.87
N GLY A 36 2.18 20.47 -14.04
CA GLY A 36 3.53 21.01 -13.95
C GLY A 36 4.44 20.47 -15.06
N ILE A 37 4.49 19.16 -15.25
CA ILE A 37 5.22 18.49 -16.34
C ILE A 37 4.26 17.50 -16.99
N LEU A 38 4.00 17.70 -18.27
CA LEU A 38 3.28 16.76 -19.11
C LEU A 38 4.27 16.04 -20.05
N VAL A 39 4.33 14.72 -19.93
CA VAL A 39 5.05 13.83 -20.86
C VAL A 39 4.00 13.06 -21.65
N ASP A 40 3.85 13.39 -22.93
CA ASP A 40 2.75 12.85 -23.74
C ASP A 40 3.28 12.24 -25.04
N GLN A 41 2.61 11.18 -25.48
CA GLN A 41 2.83 10.43 -26.72
C GLN A 41 4.02 9.48 -26.69
N SER A 42 3.84 8.36 -27.40
CA SER A 42 4.86 7.35 -27.63
C SER A 42 6.19 7.94 -28.11
N GLY A 43 7.27 7.51 -27.46
CA GLY A 43 8.64 7.94 -27.77
C GLY A 43 9.04 9.28 -27.14
N THR A 44 8.14 9.96 -26.43
CA THR A 44 8.50 11.12 -25.62
C THR A 44 9.14 10.64 -24.32
N LEU A 45 10.28 11.23 -23.96
CA LEU A 45 11.06 10.82 -22.80
C LEU A 45 11.51 12.02 -21.95
N PHE A 46 11.21 11.98 -20.66
CA PHE A 46 11.76 12.92 -19.68
C PHE A 46 12.75 12.22 -18.77
N ASN A 47 14.01 12.65 -18.77
CA ASN A 47 15.04 12.15 -17.85
C ASN A 47 15.36 13.19 -16.78
N ASN A 48 15.17 12.82 -15.52
CA ASN A 48 15.54 13.63 -14.37
C ASN A 48 16.74 13.03 -13.63
N SER A 49 17.83 13.78 -13.57
CA SER A 49 18.96 13.55 -12.68
C SER A 49 19.15 14.67 -11.67
N GLY A 50 18.48 15.81 -11.85
CA GLY A 50 18.54 16.97 -10.97
C GLY A 50 17.37 17.03 -9.98
N THR A 51 17.04 18.24 -9.55
CA THR A 51 15.92 18.49 -8.62
C THR A 51 14.72 19.07 -9.35
N ILE A 52 13.55 18.48 -9.14
CA ILE A 52 12.25 19.02 -9.53
C ILE A 52 11.46 19.29 -8.26
N THR A 53 10.93 20.50 -8.13
CA THR A 53 10.14 20.93 -6.97
C THR A 53 8.84 21.58 -7.43
N GLY A 54 7.73 21.10 -6.89
CA GLY A 54 6.37 21.52 -7.20
C GLY A 54 5.64 22.11 -6.00
N GLY A 55 4.99 23.26 -6.18
CA GLY A 55 4.00 23.81 -5.24
C GLY A 55 4.53 24.30 -3.89
N ASN A 56 5.82 24.66 -3.81
CA ASN A 56 6.37 25.27 -2.59
C ASN A 56 6.05 26.76 -2.43
N LEU A 57 5.75 27.47 -3.53
CA LEU A 57 5.45 28.92 -3.51
C LEU A 57 3.97 29.24 -3.69
N ALA A 58 3.23 28.35 -4.35
CA ALA A 58 1.80 28.49 -4.60
C ALA A 58 1.23 27.16 -5.13
N PRO A 59 -0.08 26.93 -4.94
CA PRO A 59 -0.71 25.68 -5.35
C PRO A 59 -0.48 25.31 -6.81
N LEU A 60 -0.41 24.02 -7.06
CA LEU A 60 -0.28 23.39 -8.38
C LEU A 60 -1.33 22.29 -8.49
N ALA A 61 -1.98 22.10 -9.64
CA ALA A 61 -2.95 21.01 -9.76
C ALA A 61 -2.29 19.62 -9.74
N ARG A 62 -1.31 19.42 -10.63
CA ARG A 62 -0.56 18.16 -10.78
C ARG A 62 0.92 18.45 -10.94
N LEU A 63 1.82 17.71 -10.30
CA LEU A 63 3.25 17.93 -10.57
C LEU A 63 3.69 17.27 -11.87
N ILE A 64 3.59 15.94 -11.96
CA ILE A 64 3.96 15.20 -13.18
C ILE A 64 2.75 14.42 -13.66
N TYR A 65 2.50 14.47 -14.97
CA TYR A 65 1.52 13.63 -15.64
C TYR A 65 2.16 13.01 -16.88
N CYS A 66 2.21 11.68 -16.94
CA CYS A 66 2.69 10.95 -18.12
C CYS A 66 1.47 10.32 -18.81
N GLN A 67 1.37 10.43 -20.13
CA GLN A 67 0.24 9.85 -20.85
C GLN A 67 0.56 9.38 -22.28
N ASN A 68 -0.32 8.53 -22.82
CA ASN A 68 -0.32 8.08 -24.23
C ASN A 68 1.03 7.51 -24.75
N GLY A 69 1.78 6.81 -23.91
CA GLY A 69 3.10 6.27 -24.25
C GLY A 69 4.29 7.16 -23.89
N GLY A 70 4.07 8.25 -23.14
CA GLY A 70 5.13 9.09 -22.62
C GLY A 70 5.87 8.44 -21.46
N ASP A 71 7.20 8.52 -21.45
CA ASP A 71 8.05 7.90 -20.44
C ASP A 71 8.76 8.92 -19.54
N PHE A 72 8.78 8.67 -18.24
CA PHE A 72 9.51 9.47 -17.26
C PHE A 72 10.51 8.62 -16.49
N ASN A 73 11.77 9.06 -16.46
CA ASN A 73 12.84 8.43 -15.71
C ASN A 73 13.39 9.38 -14.63
N ASN A 74 13.17 9.05 -13.36
CA ASN A 74 13.90 9.65 -12.25
C ASN A 74 15.13 8.79 -11.91
N THR A 75 16.31 9.26 -12.28
CA THR A 75 17.58 8.54 -12.06
C THR A 75 18.05 8.62 -10.61
N ILE A 76 19.12 7.91 -10.24
CA ILE A 76 19.58 7.78 -8.85
C ILE A 76 19.91 9.10 -8.16
N SER A 77 20.40 10.11 -8.89
CA SER A 77 20.65 11.45 -8.33
C SER A 77 19.41 12.35 -8.40
N GLY A 78 18.39 11.92 -9.13
CA GLY A 78 17.17 12.67 -9.36
C GLY A 78 16.32 12.78 -8.09
N THR A 79 15.88 14.00 -7.81
CA THR A 79 14.98 14.30 -6.70
C THR A 79 13.70 14.95 -7.24
N ILE A 80 12.55 14.48 -6.76
CA ILE A 80 11.24 15.04 -7.08
C ILE A 80 10.52 15.35 -5.77
N ASN A 81 10.19 16.62 -5.55
CA ASN A 81 9.46 17.11 -4.40
C ASN A 81 8.14 17.74 -4.84
N GLY A 82 7.01 17.34 -4.26
CA GLY A 82 5.71 17.95 -4.55
C GLY A 82 4.94 18.26 -3.28
N ASN A 83 4.50 19.50 -3.15
CA ASN A 83 3.69 19.99 -2.03
C ASN A 83 2.57 20.90 -2.55
N ASP A 84 1.54 21.13 -1.75
CA ASP A 84 0.42 22.03 -2.06
C ASP A 84 -0.24 21.73 -3.42
N LEU A 85 -0.69 20.48 -3.56
CA LEU A 85 -1.25 19.97 -4.81
C LEU A 85 -2.76 19.83 -4.72
N SER A 86 -3.50 20.50 -5.60
CA SER A 86 -4.97 20.50 -5.55
C SER A 86 -5.62 19.28 -6.19
N VAL A 87 -4.85 18.44 -6.90
CA VAL A 87 -5.32 17.16 -7.45
C VAL A 87 -4.37 16.04 -7.06
N LEU A 88 -3.24 15.90 -7.76
CA LEU A 88 -2.34 14.76 -7.57
C LEU A 88 -0.86 15.12 -7.65
N PHE A 89 0.01 14.25 -7.15
CA PHE A 89 1.46 14.45 -7.25
C PHE A 89 2.02 13.86 -8.54
N ILE A 90 1.86 12.57 -8.77
CA ILE A 90 2.29 11.90 -10.02
C ILE A 90 1.10 11.12 -10.60
N GLY A 91 0.76 11.42 -11.85
CA GLY A 91 -0.26 10.69 -12.62
C GLY A 91 0.37 9.99 -13.81
N ILE A 92 -0.06 8.77 -14.11
CA ILE A 92 0.44 7.97 -15.23
C ILE A 92 -0.76 7.29 -15.88
N ASP A 93 -0.95 7.51 -17.17
CA ASP A 93 -2.18 7.15 -17.86
C ASP A 93 -1.91 6.58 -19.25
N GLY A 94 -2.49 5.42 -19.55
CA GLY A 94 -2.52 4.89 -20.91
C GLY A 94 -1.45 3.85 -21.18
N SER A 95 -1.80 2.96 -22.11
CA SER A 95 -0.95 1.83 -22.50
C SER A 95 0.38 2.32 -23.08
N GLY A 96 1.46 1.69 -22.65
CA GLY A 96 2.82 2.03 -23.06
C GLY A 96 3.42 3.23 -22.32
N THR A 97 2.68 3.90 -21.44
CA THR A 97 3.20 4.98 -20.59
C THR A 97 3.93 4.38 -19.40
N SER A 98 5.17 4.81 -19.13
CA SER A 98 5.93 4.34 -17.97
C SER A 98 6.54 5.44 -17.12
N PHE A 99 6.68 5.15 -15.81
CA PHE A 99 7.44 5.97 -14.89
C PHE A 99 8.41 5.09 -14.12
N ASN A 100 9.72 5.35 -14.26
CA ASN A 100 10.77 4.62 -13.57
C ASN A 100 11.45 5.51 -12.53
N ASN A 101 11.46 5.07 -11.28
CA ASN A 101 12.15 5.74 -10.19
C ASN A 101 13.33 4.93 -9.68
N THR A 102 14.54 5.49 -9.76
CA THR A 102 15.75 5.01 -9.08
C THR A 102 16.25 6.01 -8.04
N GLY A 103 15.68 7.21 -7.99
CA GLY A 103 16.08 8.31 -7.10
C GLY A 103 15.09 8.54 -5.97
N LEU A 104 15.03 9.80 -5.52
CA LEU A 104 14.19 10.22 -4.40
C LEU A 104 12.90 10.89 -4.90
N ILE A 105 11.75 10.42 -4.38
CA ILE A 105 10.44 11.03 -4.56
C ILE A 105 9.86 11.37 -3.19
N THR A 106 9.44 12.62 -3.01
CA THR A 106 8.86 13.11 -1.75
C THR A 106 7.62 13.95 -2.02
N GLY A 107 6.46 13.47 -1.56
CA GLY A 107 5.17 14.13 -1.70
C GLY A 107 4.58 14.54 -0.35
N GLY A 108 4.10 15.78 -0.25
CA GLY A 108 3.30 16.27 0.86
C GLY A 108 4.04 16.41 2.20
N ASN A 109 5.36 16.63 2.15
CA ASN A 109 6.19 16.81 3.34
C ASN A 109 5.96 18.15 4.04
N THR A 110 5.57 19.20 3.31
CA THR A 110 5.35 20.54 3.87
C THR A 110 3.92 21.05 3.73
N ALA A 111 3.20 20.67 2.67
CA ALA A 111 1.80 21.05 2.43
C ALA A 111 1.01 19.89 1.82
N SER A 112 -0.32 19.94 1.88
CA SER A 112 -1.19 18.82 1.49
C SER A 112 -1.18 18.52 0.00
N ILE A 113 -1.48 17.26 -0.32
CA ILE A 113 -1.90 16.79 -1.64
C ILE A 113 -3.38 16.41 -1.51
N ALA A 114 -4.24 16.94 -2.37
CA ALA A 114 -5.68 16.82 -2.17
C ALA A 114 -6.21 15.41 -2.43
N GLU A 115 -5.94 14.82 -3.60
CA GLU A 115 -6.62 13.59 -4.03
C GLU A 115 -5.67 12.38 -4.02
N PHE A 116 -4.61 12.41 -4.83
CA PHE A 116 -3.73 11.26 -4.99
C PHE A 116 -2.25 11.61 -4.87
N GLY A 117 -1.47 10.79 -4.16
CA GLY A 117 -0.02 10.88 -4.24
C GLY A 117 0.45 10.40 -5.61
N ILE A 118 0.39 9.08 -5.83
CA ILE A 118 0.67 8.45 -7.12
C ILE A 118 -0.61 7.81 -7.64
N HIS A 119 -0.98 8.09 -8.88
CA HIS A 119 -2.19 7.57 -9.51
C HIS A 119 -1.88 6.95 -10.88
N ILE A 120 -2.24 5.69 -11.08
CA ILE A 120 -1.88 4.89 -12.26
C ILE A 120 -3.15 4.40 -12.92
N LEU A 121 -3.26 4.62 -14.23
CA LEU A 121 -4.45 4.41 -15.04
C LEU A 121 -4.16 3.71 -16.37
N ASN A 122 -5.16 3.00 -16.89
CA ASN A 122 -5.27 2.56 -18.28
C ASN A 122 -4.04 1.81 -18.85
N ASN A 123 -3.59 0.77 -18.16
CA ASN A 123 -2.44 -0.09 -18.46
C ASN A 123 -1.08 0.62 -18.41
N ALA A 124 -0.98 1.73 -17.67
CA ALA A 124 0.29 2.37 -17.38
C ALA A 124 1.10 1.61 -16.33
N ILE A 125 2.42 1.85 -16.32
CA ILE A 125 3.35 1.14 -15.43
C ILE A 125 4.14 2.15 -14.59
N PHE A 126 4.09 2.00 -13.26
CA PHE A 126 5.03 2.64 -12.33
C PHE A 126 6.02 1.61 -11.81
N SER A 127 7.31 1.92 -11.87
CA SER A 127 8.38 1.08 -11.30
C SER A 127 9.24 1.87 -10.31
N ASN A 128 9.14 1.55 -9.03
CA ASN A 128 10.12 1.96 -8.02
C ASN A 128 11.26 0.94 -7.98
N LEU A 129 12.39 1.24 -8.61
CA LEU A 129 13.53 0.34 -8.73
C LEU A 129 14.30 0.23 -7.41
N ALA A 130 15.28 -0.68 -7.34
CA ALA A 130 15.93 -1.08 -6.08
C ALA A 130 16.52 0.07 -5.24
N ASN A 131 17.05 1.12 -5.88
CA ASN A 131 17.57 2.31 -5.19
C ASN A 131 16.52 3.41 -5.02
N GLY A 132 15.33 3.23 -5.61
CA GLY A 132 14.25 4.19 -5.54
C GLY A 132 13.68 4.28 -4.13
N SER A 133 13.58 5.50 -3.62
CA SER A 133 13.01 5.79 -2.31
C SER A 133 11.85 6.77 -2.44
N MET A 134 10.72 6.42 -1.83
CA MET A 134 9.51 7.24 -1.88
C MET A 134 9.01 7.57 -0.48
N THR A 135 8.64 8.82 -0.25
CA THR A 135 7.95 9.26 0.96
C THR A 135 6.71 10.05 0.57
N ILE A 136 5.53 9.61 0.99
CA ILE A 136 4.26 10.25 0.66
C ILE A 136 3.49 10.55 1.95
N ASN A 137 3.20 11.84 2.16
CA ASN A 137 2.52 12.36 3.34
C ASN A 137 1.37 13.27 2.92
N ARG A 138 0.46 13.58 3.86
CA ARG A 138 -0.61 14.60 3.70
C ARG A 138 -1.46 14.44 2.43
N VAL A 139 -1.77 13.21 2.03
CA VAL A 139 -2.71 12.96 0.93
C VAL A 139 -4.12 12.84 1.50
N ASN A 140 -4.76 13.97 1.79
CA ASN A 140 -5.90 14.01 2.72
C ASN A 140 -6.94 15.11 2.43
N GLY A 141 -7.03 15.59 1.18
CA GLY A 141 -8.04 16.58 0.79
C GLY A 141 -9.48 16.05 0.80
N TYR A 142 -9.65 14.73 0.72
CA TYR A 142 -10.94 14.06 0.73
C TYR A 142 -10.92 12.75 1.52
N TRP A 143 -12.09 12.23 1.88
CA TRP A 143 -12.25 10.95 2.60
C TRP A 143 -11.81 9.72 1.79
N TRP A 144 -11.64 9.88 0.48
CA TRP A 144 -11.27 8.85 -0.49
C TRP A 144 -9.87 9.07 -1.07
N SER A 145 -9.10 10.04 -0.55
CA SER A 145 -7.74 10.32 -0.99
C SER A 145 -6.82 9.11 -0.79
N ARG A 146 -5.87 8.86 -1.71
CA ARG A 146 -5.02 7.66 -1.70
C ARG A 146 -3.56 8.05 -1.91
N ALA A 147 -2.66 7.61 -1.03
CA ALA A 147 -1.23 7.90 -1.20
C ALA A 147 -0.67 7.22 -2.46
N ILE A 148 -1.05 5.96 -2.70
CA ILE A 148 -0.80 5.25 -3.96
C ILE A 148 -2.12 4.62 -4.42
N SER A 149 -2.51 4.89 -5.67
CA SER A 149 -3.71 4.35 -6.31
C SER A 149 -3.34 3.68 -7.63
N VAL A 150 -3.65 2.40 -7.75
CA VAL A 150 -3.44 1.62 -8.98
C VAL A 150 -4.80 1.23 -9.52
N VAL A 151 -5.22 1.84 -10.63
CA VAL A 151 -6.55 1.65 -11.22
C VAL A 151 -6.36 1.24 -12.67
N LEU A 152 -6.52 -0.05 -13.00
CA LEU A 152 -6.21 -0.57 -14.34
C LEU A 152 -4.76 -0.28 -14.74
N GLY A 153 -3.78 -0.78 -14.01
CA GLY A 153 -2.36 -0.54 -14.27
C GLY A 153 -1.47 -1.40 -13.40
N VAL A 154 -0.16 -1.20 -13.52
CA VAL A 154 0.82 -2.01 -12.79
C VAL A 154 1.72 -1.14 -11.94
N PHE A 155 1.87 -1.50 -10.67
CA PHE A 155 2.87 -0.93 -9.78
C PHE A 155 3.90 -1.98 -9.37
N ASN A 156 5.17 -1.73 -9.68
CA ASN A 156 6.28 -2.59 -9.30
C ASN A 156 7.17 -1.89 -8.27
N ASN A 157 7.25 -2.43 -7.06
CA ASN A 157 8.16 -1.95 -6.02
C ASN A 157 9.33 -2.93 -5.85
N SER A 158 10.54 -2.43 -6.05
CA SER A 158 11.80 -3.10 -5.69
C SER A 158 12.61 -2.28 -4.68
N GLY A 159 12.21 -1.04 -4.39
CA GLY A 159 12.87 -0.11 -3.48
C GLY A 159 12.13 0.09 -2.16
N SER A 160 12.24 1.29 -1.59
CA SER A 160 11.59 1.66 -0.33
C SER A 160 10.42 2.63 -0.54
N ILE A 161 9.34 2.40 0.20
CA ILE A 161 8.15 3.25 0.25
C ILE A 161 7.82 3.52 1.71
N GLN A 162 7.67 4.79 2.06
CA GLN A 162 7.17 5.24 3.35
C GLN A 162 5.93 6.10 3.13
N ILE A 163 4.84 5.79 3.82
CA ILE A 163 3.59 6.56 3.76
C ILE A 163 3.21 6.99 5.17
N GLY A 164 2.85 8.26 5.31
CA GLY A 164 2.28 8.83 6.54
C GLY A 164 3.22 8.89 7.75
N ASN A 165 4.54 8.85 7.54
CA ASN A 165 5.51 8.96 8.64
C ASN A 165 5.55 10.36 9.28
N ILE A 166 5.12 11.40 8.56
CA ILE A 166 5.11 12.79 9.06
C ILE A 166 3.69 13.24 9.38
N ALA A 167 2.74 12.94 8.49
CA ALA A 167 1.37 13.41 8.62
C ALA A 167 0.41 12.54 7.81
N SER A 168 -0.85 12.52 8.24
CA SER A 168 -1.80 11.51 7.81
C SER A 168 -2.16 11.57 6.33
N CYS A 169 -2.34 10.40 5.74
CA CYS A 169 -2.97 10.20 4.43
C CYS A 169 -4.35 9.55 4.60
N GLY A 170 -5.21 9.66 3.58
CA GLY A 170 -6.51 9.00 3.50
C GLY A 170 -6.37 7.49 3.53
N TYR A 171 -6.12 6.87 2.38
CA TYR A 171 -5.67 5.48 2.24
C TYR A 171 -4.16 5.44 1.97
N GLY A 172 -3.51 4.35 2.37
CA GLY A 172 -2.10 4.10 2.04
C GLY A 172 -1.95 3.64 0.59
N VAL A 173 -1.86 2.34 0.39
CA VAL A 173 -1.80 1.69 -0.91
C VAL A 173 -3.18 1.13 -1.25
N TYR A 174 -3.79 1.62 -2.33
CA TYR A 174 -5.10 1.21 -2.80
C TYR A 174 -4.99 0.65 -4.22
N VAL A 175 -5.31 -0.63 -4.38
CA VAL A 175 -5.05 -1.39 -5.60
C VAL A 175 -6.35 -1.95 -6.15
N GLU A 176 -6.61 -1.65 -7.42
CA GLU A 176 -7.73 -2.19 -8.20
C GLU A 176 -7.25 -3.11 -9.34
N ASP A 177 -5.94 -3.24 -9.53
CA ASP A 177 -5.31 -4.07 -10.56
C ASP A 177 -4.00 -4.70 -10.04
N ASP A 178 -2.87 -4.64 -10.76
CA ASP A 178 -1.65 -5.33 -10.37
C ASP A 178 -0.72 -4.50 -9.46
N PHE A 179 -0.34 -5.07 -8.32
CA PHE A 179 0.69 -4.51 -7.44
C PHE A 179 1.69 -5.57 -7.02
N ASN A 180 2.97 -5.35 -7.29
CA ASN A 180 4.07 -6.24 -6.96
C ASN A 180 5.02 -5.58 -5.96
N ASN A 181 5.08 -6.07 -4.73
CA ASN A 181 6.14 -5.75 -3.77
C ASN A 181 7.23 -6.82 -3.85
N ASN A 182 8.25 -6.59 -4.66
CA ASN A 182 9.27 -7.58 -5.00
C ASN A 182 10.17 -7.93 -3.80
N ALA A 183 10.90 -9.04 -3.93
CA ALA A 183 11.85 -9.47 -2.90
C ALA A 183 12.89 -8.37 -2.60
N GLY A 184 13.16 -8.13 -1.31
CA GLY A 184 14.06 -7.07 -0.85
C GLY A 184 13.42 -5.67 -0.78
N ALA A 185 12.25 -5.47 -1.38
CA ALA A 185 11.52 -4.21 -1.31
C ALA A 185 10.87 -4.02 0.07
N SER A 186 10.59 -2.76 0.43
CA SER A 186 9.92 -2.43 1.70
C SER A 186 8.82 -1.38 1.54
N ILE A 187 7.73 -1.59 2.26
CA ILE A 187 6.60 -0.67 2.36
C ILE A 187 6.32 -0.44 3.84
N HIS A 188 6.37 0.81 4.27
CA HIS A 188 6.02 1.23 5.62
C HIS A 188 4.84 2.19 5.57
N VAL A 189 3.78 1.88 6.31
CA VAL A 189 2.55 2.66 6.30
C VAL A 189 2.13 2.96 7.73
N ASP A 190 2.12 4.24 8.07
CA ASP A 190 1.71 4.74 9.38
C ASP A 190 0.69 5.87 9.20
N ASN A 191 -0.04 6.20 10.26
CA ASN A 191 -0.88 7.41 10.32
C ASN A 191 -1.88 7.52 9.15
N ILE A 192 -2.69 6.48 8.93
CA ILE A 192 -3.68 6.46 7.84
C ILE A 192 -5.08 6.59 8.43
N SER A 193 -5.95 7.41 7.84
CA SER A 193 -7.34 7.55 8.33
C SER A 193 -8.29 6.47 7.82
N GLY A 194 -8.00 5.90 6.65
CA GLY A 194 -8.66 4.72 6.07
C GLY A 194 -7.86 3.45 6.31
N ALA A 195 -7.70 2.64 5.27
CA ALA A 195 -6.93 1.40 5.31
C ALA A 195 -5.50 1.57 4.74
N ALA A 196 -4.54 0.85 5.30
CA ALA A 196 -3.13 1.00 4.98
C ALA A 196 -2.75 0.31 3.66
N VAL A 197 -3.17 -0.94 3.44
CA VAL A 197 -3.03 -1.65 2.17
C VAL A 197 -4.38 -2.28 1.81
N VAL A 198 -4.90 -1.98 0.62
CA VAL A 198 -6.20 -2.46 0.14
C VAL A 198 -6.04 -3.05 -1.25
N CYS A 199 -6.54 -4.27 -1.44
CA CYS A 199 -6.74 -4.90 -2.74
C CYS A 199 -8.24 -5.06 -2.99
N HIS A 200 -8.77 -4.40 -4.02
CA HIS A 200 -10.20 -4.18 -4.22
C HIS A 200 -10.58 -4.48 -5.67
N TYR A 201 -11.69 -5.17 -5.91
CA TYR A 201 -12.18 -5.65 -7.22
C TYR A 201 -11.52 -6.93 -7.74
N THR A 202 -12.24 -7.60 -8.65
CA THR A 202 -11.85 -8.86 -9.30
C THR A 202 -10.57 -8.78 -10.11
N THR A 203 -10.20 -7.59 -10.55
CA THR A 203 -8.96 -7.33 -11.31
C THR A 203 -7.76 -7.16 -10.39
N CYS A 204 -7.96 -6.93 -9.09
CA CYS A 204 -6.83 -6.71 -8.20
C CYS A 204 -6.05 -8.00 -7.92
N HIS A 205 -4.75 -7.96 -8.24
CA HIS A 205 -3.78 -8.98 -7.88
C HIS A 205 -2.63 -8.31 -7.10
N PHE A 206 -2.68 -8.42 -5.79
CA PHE A 206 -1.62 -7.94 -4.92
C PHE A 206 -0.64 -9.07 -4.61
N GLN A 207 0.62 -8.90 -4.98
CA GLN A 207 1.67 -9.89 -4.74
C GLN A 207 2.77 -9.31 -3.85
N ASN A 208 3.03 -9.97 -2.73
CA ASN A 208 4.05 -9.58 -1.77
C ASN A 208 5.16 -10.64 -1.65
N TRP A 209 6.36 -10.30 -2.08
CA TRP A 209 7.62 -11.01 -1.79
C TRP A 209 8.54 -10.24 -0.84
N GLY A 210 8.29 -8.95 -0.65
CA GLY A 210 9.06 -8.06 0.22
C GLY A 210 8.46 -7.89 1.61
N ASN A 211 8.85 -6.80 2.26
CA ASN A 211 8.40 -6.46 3.61
C ASN A 211 7.31 -5.37 3.60
N ILE A 212 6.24 -5.60 4.35
CA ILE A 212 5.16 -4.63 4.59
C ILE A 212 5.04 -4.44 6.11
N VAL A 213 5.18 -3.19 6.57
CA VAL A 213 5.10 -2.83 7.99
C VAL A 213 4.05 -1.74 8.16
N ILE A 214 3.07 -2.01 9.04
CA ILE A 214 1.90 -1.17 9.21
C ILE A 214 1.73 -0.80 10.67
N GLY A 215 1.51 0.50 10.92
CA GLY A 215 1.20 1.04 12.25
C GLY A 215 2.30 0.84 13.29
N ASN A 216 3.56 0.81 12.85
CA ASN A 216 4.71 0.61 13.72
C ASN A 216 5.08 1.87 14.52
N SER A 217 4.77 3.06 14.01
CA SER A 217 4.97 4.32 14.73
C SER A 217 3.65 4.94 15.20
N THR A 218 2.64 4.94 14.34
CA THR A 218 1.36 5.63 14.59
C THR A 218 0.19 4.74 14.20
N SER A 219 -0.94 4.86 14.89
CA SER A 219 -2.15 4.07 14.61
C SER A 219 -2.71 4.31 13.21
N ILE A 220 -3.45 3.32 12.72
CA ILE A 220 -4.20 3.38 11.46
C ILE A 220 -5.71 3.27 11.72
N GLY A 221 -6.52 3.86 10.84
CA GLY A 221 -7.96 4.05 11.01
C GLY A 221 -8.79 2.78 10.90
N ALA A 222 -8.80 2.15 9.73
CA ALA A 222 -9.69 1.04 9.43
C ALA A 222 -8.97 -0.32 9.46
N GLU A 223 -8.19 -0.62 8.43
CA GLU A 223 -7.61 -1.95 8.21
C GLU A 223 -6.12 -1.84 7.94
N GLY A 224 -5.34 -2.78 8.47
CA GLY A 224 -3.95 -2.94 8.06
C GLY A 224 -3.88 -3.43 6.62
N VAL A 225 -4.32 -4.67 6.41
CA VAL A 225 -4.50 -5.26 5.08
C VAL A 225 -5.98 -5.56 4.86
N GLY A 226 -6.56 -5.00 3.82
CA GLY A 226 -7.94 -5.23 3.39
C GLY A 226 -8.01 -5.92 2.03
N VAL A 227 -8.74 -7.02 1.93
CA VAL A 227 -8.95 -7.78 0.69
C VAL A 227 -10.45 -7.87 0.43
N HIS A 228 -10.92 -7.30 -0.68
CA HIS A 228 -12.33 -6.99 -0.91
C HIS A 228 -12.78 -7.31 -2.33
N ASN A 229 -14.06 -7.62 -2.51
CA ASN A 229 -14.74 -7.68 -3.81
C ASN A 229 -14.05 -8.62 -4.81
N ASN A 230 -13.84 -9.87 -4.41
CA ASN A 230 -13.27 -10.91 -5.27
C ASN A 230 -11.82 -10.65 -5.73
N SER A 231 -11.08 -9.84 -4.99
CA SER A 231 -9.66 -9.60 -5.23
C SER A 231 -8.77 -10.75 -4.75
N LEU A 232 -7.56 -10.84 -5.33
CA LEU A 232 -6.54 -11.81 -4.96
C LEU A 232 -5.37 -11.13 -4.23
N PHE A 233 -5.10 -11.57 -3.01
CA PHE A 233 -3.92 -11.16 -2.26
C PHE A 233 -3.02 -12.36 -1.99
N VAL A 234 -1.77 -12.30 -2.44
CA VAL A 234 -0.77 -13.35 -2.26
C VAL A 234 0.42 -12.82 -1.47
N ASN A 235 0.64 -13.39 -0.27
CA ASN A 235 1.88 -13.21 0.46
C ASN A 235 2.78 -14.41 0.20
N HIS A 236 3.82 -14.24 -0.61
CA HIS A 236 4.75 -15.30 -1.00
C HIS A 236 5.69 -15.68 0.16
N SER A 237 6.43 -16.78 0.02
CA SER A 237 7.24 -17.36 1.10
C SER A 237 8.31 -16.44 1.68
N SER A 238 8.89 -15.54 0.87
CA SER A 238 9.82 -14.51 1.34
C SER A 238 9.12 -13.27 1.91
N GLY A 239 7.81 -13.14 1.67
CA GLY A 239 7.02 -11.99 2.04
C GLY A 239 6.75 -11.93 3.54
N THR A 240 6.92 -10.74 4.11
CA THR A 240 6.62 -10.47 5.51
C THR A 240 5.61 -9.34 5.61
N ILE A 241 4.57 -9.54 6.41
CA ILE A 241 3.56 -8.54 6.75
C ILE A 241 3.55 -8.40 8.26
N THR A 242 3.74 -7.18 8.75
CA THR A 242 3.61 -6.86 10.18
C THR A 242 2.57 -5.77 10.35
N VAL A 243 1.56 -6.01 11.16
CA VAL A 243 0.50 -5.06 11.45
C VAL A 243 0.41 -4.80 12.95
N ASN A 244 0.55 -3.55 13.33
CA ASN A 244 0.36 -3.06 14.69
C ASN A 244 -0.62 -1.89 14.69
N ARG A 245 -1.19 -1.57 15.85
CA ARG A 245 -2.01 -0.36 16.07
C ARG A 245 -3.17 -0.17 15.06
N ALA A 246 -3.78 -1.26 14.60
CA ALA A 246 -5.08 -1.21 13.91
C ALA A 246 -6.20 -1.19 14.96
N ASN A 247 -6.27 -0.10 15.72
CA ASN A 247 -7.02 -0.04 16.98
C ASN A 247 -7.80 1.25 17.22
N ILE A 248 -7.95 2.12 16.21
CA ILE A 248 -8.69 3.39 16.36
C ILE A 248 -10.18 3.14 16.56
N HIS A 249 -10.74 2.13 15.88
CA HIS A 249 -12.14 1.75 15.99
C HIS A 249 -12.31 0.30 16.47
N TRP A 250 -13.48 -0.01 17.03
CA TRP A 250 -13.82 -1.38 17.45
C TRP A 250 -13.92 -2.33 16.26
N TYR A 251 -14.24 -1.82 15.07
CA TYR A 251 -14.27 -2.58 13.82
C TYR A 251 -12.93 -2.60 13.09
N SER A 252 -11.89 -1.92 13.60
CA SER A 252 -10.58 -1.91 12.96
C SER A 252 -9.95 -3.29 12.98
N ALA A 253 -9.35 -3.69 11.86
CA ALA A 253 -8.77 -5.02 11.72
C ALA A 253 -7.29 -4.98 11.33
N GLY A 254 -6.51 -5.93 11.83
CA GLY A 254 -5.13 -6.11 11.38
C GLY A 254 -5.12 -6.57 9.91
N VAL A 255 -5.80 -7.70 9.67
CA VAL A 255 -6.11 -8.22 8.35
C VAL A 255 -7.62 -8.45 8.25
N ARG A 256 -8.27 -7.88 7.22
CA ARG A 256 -9.65 -8.19 6.84
C ARG A 256 -9.68 -8.83 5.47
N ASN A 257 -10.23 -10.03 5.39
CA ASN A 257 -10.62 -10.66 4.14
C ASN A 257 -12.15 -10.59 4.01
N SER A 258 -12.66 -9.58 3.33
CA SER A 258 -14.09 -9.33 3.16
C SER A 258 -14.72 -10.31 2.17
N ALA A 259 -16.05 -10.27 2.05
CA ALA A 259 -16.80 -11.12 1.13
C ALA A 259 -16.20 -11.15 -0.29
N GLY A 260 -16.01 -12.36 -0.81
CA GLY A 260 -15.43 -12.65 -2.12
C GLY A 260 -13.90 -12.65 -2.16
N GLY A 261 -13.21 -12.00 -1.22
CA GLY A 261 -11.75 -11.90 -1.21
C GLY A 261 -11.04 -13.24 -1.05
N ILE A 262 -9.87 -13.37 -1.69
CA ILE A 262 -9.03 -14.57 -1.62
C ILE A 262 -7.66 -14.19 -1.08
N VAL A 263 -7.28 -14.77 0.05
CA VAL A 263 -5.95 -14.60 0.63
C VAL A 263 -5.17 -15.91 0.57
N ASN A 264 -4.00 -15.87 -0.07
CA ASN A 264 -3.05 -16.97 -0.08
C ASN A 264 -1.78 -16.55 0.66
N ASN A 265 -1.56 -17.10 1.84
CA ASN A 265 -0.38 -16.83 2.64
C ASN A 265 0.60 -18.02 2.60
N SER A 266 1.74 -17.83 1.94
CA SER A 266 2.92 -18.70 2.04
C SER A 266 4.05 -18.08 2.87
N GLY A 267 3.99 -16.78 3.16
CA GLY A 267 4.98 -16.04 3.94
C GLY A 267 4.59 -15.84 5.40
N SER A 268 5.10 -14.78 6.01
CA SER A 268 4.82 -14.44 7.41
C SER A 268 3.80 -13.31 7.56
N ILE A 269 2.79 -13.49 8.40
CA ILE A 269 1.86 -12.46 8.84
C ILE A 269 1.96 -12.34 10.37
N ASN A 270 2.37 -11.17 10.85
CA ASN A 270 2.60 -10.89 12.26
C ASN A 270 1.68 -9.76 12.72
N ILE A 271 0.84 -10.00 13.72
CA ILE A 271 -0.18 -9.04 14.13
C ILE A 271 -0.08 -8.76 15.63
N GLY A 272 -0.01 -7.48 15.98
CA GLY A 272 0.03 -7.03 17.36
C GLY A 272 1.31 -7.44 18.08
N ASN A 273 2.46 -7.44 17.40
CA ASN A 273 3.75 -7.73 18.04
C ASN A 273 4.22 -6.59 18.96
N VAL A 274 3.88 -5.35 18.63
CA VAL A 274 4.26 -4.15 19.39
C VAL A 274 3.06 -3.62 20.17
N ILE A 275 1.97 -3.32 19.46
CA ILE A 275 0.70 -2.85 20.03
C ILE A 275 -0.46 -3.53 19.31
N TYR A 276 -1.49 -3.86 20.09
CA TYR A 276 -2.65 -4.60 19.66
C TYR A 276 -3.38 -4.00 18.47
N CYS A 277 -4.02 -4.88 17.71
CA CYS A 277 -5.09 -4.56 16.77
C CYS A 277 -6.42 -4.89 17.44
N SER A 278 -7.49 -4.14 17.19
CA SER A 278 -8.79 -4.44 17.81
C SER A 278 -9.25 -5.86 17.44
N ARG A 279 -9.33 -6.13 16.14
CA ARG A 279 -9.65 -7.44 15.56
C ARG A 279 -8.45 -7.90 14.72
N PRO A 280 -7.51 -8.69 15.26
CA PRO A 280 -6.28 -9.04 14.55
C PRO A 280 -6.53 -9.62 13.16
N MET A 281 -7.38 -10.64 13.04
CA MET A 281 -7.82 -11.17 11.74
C MET A 281 -9.34 -11.36 11.69
N VAL A 282 -9.95 -10.82 10.64
CA VAL A 282 -11.37 -11.03 10.32
C VAL A 282 -11.46 -11.66 8.93
N CYS A 283 -12.12 -12.81 8.83
CA CYS A 283 -12.36 -13.51 7.58
C CYS A 283 -13.85 -13.64 7.34
N GLU A 284 -14.29 -13.06 6.23
CA GLU A 284 -15.65 -13.13 5.67
C GLU A 284 -15.64 -13.90 4.33
N SER A 285 -14.48 -14.43 3.91
CA SER A 285 -14.31 -15.23 2.71
C SER A 285 -13.10 -16.19 2.83
N ASN A 286 -12.61 -16.71 1.71
CA ASN A 286 -11.60 -17.77 1.66
C ASN A 286 -10.22 -17.26 2.08
N PHE A 287 -9.68 -17.84 3.15
CA PHE A 287 -8.32 -17.59 3.61
C PHE A 287 -7.53 -18.89 3.63
N ASN A 288 -6.40 -18.92 2.91
CA ASN A 288 -5.54 -20.09 2.81
C ASN A 288 -4.18 -19.77 3.43
N ASN A 289 -3.89 -20.33 4.60
CA ASN A 289 -2.53 -20.38 5.13
C ASN A 289 -1.85 -21.64 4.58
N LEU A 290 -0.96 -21.48 3.61
CA LEU A 290 -0.30 -22.55 2.88
C LEU A 290 0.82 -23.18 3.71
N ALA A 291 1.43 -24.27 3.23
CA ALA A 291 2.36 -25.09 4.02
C ALA A 291 3.55 -24.34 4.63
N THR A 292 4.05 -23.31 3.94
CA THR A 292 5.15 -22.46 4.43
C THR A 292 4.65 -21.21 5.16
N GLY A 293 3.34 -20.99 5.16
CA GLY A 293 2.69 -19.83 5.75
C GLY A 293 2.81 -19.84 7.27
N ASN A 294 3.19 -18.69 7.82
CA ASN A 294 3.30 -18.47 9.26
C ASN A 294 2.41 -17.30 9.65
N ILE A 295 1.54 -17.52 10.64
CA ILE A 295 0.68 -16.48 11.21
C ILE A 295 0.99 -16.39 12.70
N THR A 296 1.41 -15.23 13.17
CA THR A 296 1.60 -14.96 14.59
C THR A 296 0.71 -13.81 15.02
N ILE A 297 -0.12 -14.04 16.03
CA ILE A 297 -1.00 -13.03 16.61
C ILE A 297 -0.68 -12.91 18.08
N ASN A 298 -0.01 -11.83 18.45
CA ASN A 298 0.43 -11.63 19.83
C ASN A 298 -0.58 -10.80 20.63
N THR A 299 -1.15 -9.74 20.03
CA THR A 299 -2.10 -8.88 20.74
C THR A 299 -3.35 -8.50 19.95
N GLY A 300 -4.52 -8.83 20.51
CA GLY A 300 -5.85 -8.39 20.09
C GLY A 300 -6.66 -7.75 21.24
N THR A 301 -7.86 -7.24 20.98
CA THR A 301 -8.89 -7.05 22.03
C THR A 301 -10.10 -7.96 21.85
N TYR A 302 -10.36 -8.40 20.63
CA TYR A 302 -11.38 -9.40 20.27
C TYR A 302 -10.74 -10.77 20.00
N SER A 303 -11.43 -11.64 19.26
CA SER A 303 -10.89 -12.91 18.76
C SER A 303 -9.61 -12.70 17.95
N ALA A 304 -8.59 -13.56 18.12
CA ALA A 304 -7.39 -13.47 17.31
C ALA A 304 -7.70 -13.74 15.82
N ILE A 305 -8.45 -14.82 15.55
CA ILE A 305 -9.04 -15.11 14.24
C ILE A 305 -10.55 -15.18 14.39
N GLU A 306 -11.27 -14.37 13.62
CA GLU A 306 -12.72 -14.34 13.57
C GLU A 306 -13.22 -14.76 12.18
N LEU A 307 -13.99 -15.86 12.14
CA LEU A 307 -14.61 -16.38 10.93
C LEU A 307 -16.11 -16.10 10.95
N VAL A 308 -16.56 -15.31 9.99
CA VAL A 308 -17.94 -14.82 9.85
C VAL A 308 -18.41 -14.96 8.40
N ASN A 309 -19.69 -14.69 8.14
CA ASN A 309 -20.30 -14.64 6.81
C ASN A 309 -19.99 -15.86 5.93
N THR A 310 -20.17 -17.08 6.44
CA THR A 310 -19.90 -18.34 5.71
C THR A 310 -18.47 -18.45 5.16
N SER A 311 -17.49 -17.91 5.90
CA SER A 311 -16.08 -17.93 5.49
C SER A 311 -15.46 -19.32 5.62
N HIS A 312 -14.39 -19.55 4.86
CA HIS A 312 -13.61 -20.77 4.90
C HIS A 312 -12.14 -20.44 5.15
N PHE A 313 -11.61 -20.90 6.28
CA PHE A 313 -10.21 -20.78 6.62
C PHE A 313 -9.54 -22.15 6.51
N GLN A 314 -8.56 -22.28 5.62
CA GLN A 314 -7.76 -23.48 5.45
C GLN A 314 -6.35 -23.24 5.99
N ASN A 315 -5.93 -24.02 6.98
CA ASN A 315 -4.59 -23.99 7.52
C ASN A 315 -3.80 -25.23 7.09
N SER A 316 -2.67 -25.02 6.43
CA SER A 316 -1.65 -26.05 6.15
C SER A 316 -0.27 -25.66 6.69
N GLY A 317 -0.12 -24.44 7.21
CA GLY A 317 1.11 -23.92 7.79
C GLY A 317 0.99 -23.71 9.30
N ASN A 318 1.73 -22.76 9.85
CA ASN A 318 1.79 -22.52 11.28
C ASN A 318 0.92 -21.33 11.71
N ILE A 319 0.17 -21.49 12.80
CA ILE A 319 -0.59 -20.43 13.47
C ILE A 319 -0.19 -20.42 14.95
N ILE A 320 0.33 -19.29 15.42
CA ILE A 320 0.68 -19.08 16.83
C ILE A 320 -0.11 -17.89 17.36
N ILE A 321 -0.90 -18.11 18.40
CA ILE A 321 -1.70 -17.07 19.07
C ILE A 321 -1.22 -16.91 20.52
N GLY A 322 -1.01 -15.66 20.96
CA GLY A 322 -0.80 -15.30 22.36
C GLY A 322 0.57 -15.69 22.95
N ASN A 323 1.62 -15.81 22.12
CA ASN A 323 2.96 -16.22 22.59
C ASN A 323 3.71 -15.14 23.39
N VAL A 324 3.35 -13.86 23.24
CA VAL A 324 4.01 -12.75 23.97
C VAL A 324 3.16 -12.26 25.14
N THR A 325 1.94 -11.81 24.91
CA THR A 325 1.02 -11.34 25.96
C THR A 325 -0.39 -11.89 25.72
N GLY A 326 -1.14 -12.13 26.80
CA GLY A 326 -2.51 -12.61 26.68
C GLY A 326 -3.46 -11.48 26.31
N SER A 327 -4.25 -11.66 25.26
CA SER A 327 -4.80 -10.48 24.57
C SER A 327 -6.18 -10.67 23.94
N SER A 328 -6.51 -11.86 23.45
CA SER A 328 -7.80 -12.06 22.79
C SER A 328 -8.90 -12.57 23.71
N GLU A 329 -10.15 -12.25 23.37
CA GLU A 329 -11.35 -12.86 23.97
C GLU A 329 -11.40 -14.36 23.62
N TYR A 330 -11.16 -14.68 22.34
CA TYR A 330 -11.08 -16.05 21.81
C TYR A 330 -9.81 -16.23 20.98
N GLY A 331 -9.25 -17.43 20.92
CA GLY A 331 -8.19 -17.72 19.93
C GLY A 331 -8.77 -17.70 18.52
N ILE A 332 -9.66 -18.66 18.25
CA ILE A 332 -10.38 -18.76 16.98
C ILE A 332 -11.88 -18.75 17.31
N ARG A 333 -12.63 -17.83 16.68
CA ARG A 333 -14.08 -17.73 16.78
C ARG A 333 -14.71 -18.06 15.44
N ILE A 334 -15.64 -19.02 15.42
CA ILE A 334 -16.32 -19.50 14.22
C ILE A 334 -17.82 -19.23 14.36
N ASP A 335 -18.34 -18.40 13.47
CA ASP A 335 -19.74 -17.98 13.43
C ASP A 335 -20.37 -18.20 12.05
N GLN A 336 -21.71 -18.13 11.98
CA GLN A 336 -22.47 -18.03 10.72
C GLN A 336 -22.12 -19.09 9.67
N ASN A 337 -22.06 -20.35 10.08
CA ASN A 337 -21.71 -21.51 9.22
C ASN A 337 -20.33 -21.41 8.56
N SER A 338 -19.43 -20.59 9.12
CA SER A 338 -18.04 -20.55 8.68
C SER A 338 -17.31 -21.83 9.09
N THR A 339 -16.17 -22.11 8.47
CA THR A 339 -15.38 -23.31 8.72
C THR A 339 -13.90 -22.98 8.92
N PHE A 340 -13.27 -23.70 9.85
CA PHE A 340 -11.82 -23.72 10.01
C PHE A 340 -11.34 -25.15 9.79
N THR A 341 -10.52 -25.37 8.77
CA THR A 341 -9.94 -26.68 8.46
C THR A 341 -8.44 -26.64 8.74
N ASN A 342 -7.96 -27.49 9.65
CA ASN A 342 -6.53 -27.69 9.86
C ASN A 342 -6.07 -28.95 9.12
N ASN A 343 -5.38 -28.76 8.00
CA ASN A 343 -4.84 -29.85 7.19
C ASN A 343 -3.71 -30.58 7.93
N SER A 344 -3.31 -31.76 7.44
CA SER A 344 -2.34 -32.63 8.11
C SER A 344 -0.95 -32.02 8.35
N THR A 345 -0.58 -31.00 7.58
CA THR A 345 0.68 -30.24 7.75
C THR A 345 0.51 -28.99 8.59
N GLY A 346 -0.73 -28.60 8.90
CA GLY A 346 -1.06 -27.40 9.65
C GLY A 346 -0.82 -27.58 11.14
N ASP A 347 -0.16 -26.60 11.75
CA ASP A 347 0.04 -26.51 13.18
C ASP A 347 -0.68 -25.27 13.75
N VAL A 348 -1.25 -25.43 14.94
CA VAL A 348 -2.02 -24.40 15.63
C VAL A 348 -1.68 -24.41 17.11
N GLU A 349 -0.94 -23.40 17.54
CA GLU A 349 -0.62 -23.16 18.95
C GLU A 349 -1.43 -21.96 19.47
N ILE A 350 -2.17 -22.16 20.55
CA ILE A 350 -3.00 -21.13 21.17
C ILE A 350 -2.64 -21.00 22.64
N ASN A 351 -2.04 -19.86 22.97
CA ASN A 351 -1.57 -19.52 24.31
C ASN A 351 -2.33 -18.31 24.89
N ARG A 352 -2.33 -18.23 26.22
CA ARG A 352 -2.68 -17.03 27.02
C ARG A 352 -3.94 -16.28 26.52
N ILE A 353 -5.09 -16.94 26.44
CA ILE A 353 -6.38 -16.29 26.12
C ILE A 353 -7.05 -15.82 27.42
N ASN A 354 -7.64 -14.61 27.42
CA ASN A 354 -8.17 -13.97 28.62
C ASN A 354 -9.56 -14.45 29.06
N PHE A 355 -10.27 -15.27 28.27
CA PHE A 355 -11.60 -15.77 28.63
C PHE A 355 -11.59 -17.24 29.10
N ILE A 356 -12.08 -17.46 30.33
CA ILE A 356 -12.27 -18.77 30.97
C ILE A 356 -13.46 -19.48 30.28
N GLY A 357 -13.16 -20.13 29.15
CA GLY A 357 -14.13 -20.76 28.23
C GLY A 357 -13.65 -20.80 26.77
N GLY A 358 -12.49 -20.20 26.48
CA GLY A 358 -11.98 -19.83 25.15
C GLY A 358 -11.52 -20.94 24.20
N GLN A 359 -12.20 -22.08 24.15
CA GLN A 359 -12.21 -22.95 22.98
C GLN A 359 -13.66 -23.23 22.57
N LYS A 360 -14.24 -22.41 21.68
CA LYS A 360 -15.37 -22.87 20.87
C LYS A 360 -14.82 -23.53 19.61
N LEU A 361 -14.24 -24.71 19.79
CA LEU A 361 -13.87 -25.63 18.72
C LEU A 361 -15.14 -26.35 18.23
N SER A 362 -16.01 -25.65 17.52
CA SER A 362 -17.06 -26.34 16.76
C SER A 362 -16.42 -26.96 15.51
N THR A 363 -16.15 -28.26 15.62
CA THR A 363 -15.78 -29.25 14.59
C THR A 363 -14.40 -29.14 13.94
N PHE A 364 -13.47 -30.01 14.38
CA PHE A 364 -12.41 -30.55 13.53
C PHE A 364 -13.04 -31.62 12.61
N LEU A 365 -12.99 -31.40 11.30
CA LEU A 365 -13.08 -32.45 10.29
C LEU A 365 -11.81 -32.39 9.44
#